data_AF-A0A0W0VWL5-F1
#
_entry.id   AF-A0A0W0VWL5-F1
#
_cell.length_a   1.000
_cell.length_b   1.000
_cell.length_c   1.000
_cell.angle_alpha   90.00
_cell.angle_beta   90.00
_cell.angle_gamma   90.00
#
_symmetry.space_group_name_H-M   'P 1'
#
loop_
_entity.id
_entity.type
_entity.pdbx_description
1 polymer ?
#
loop_
_entity_poly.entity_id
_entity_poly.type
_entity_poly.pdbx_seq_one_letter_code
_entity_poly.pdbx_strand_id
1 'polypeptide(L)'
;MSNYSSETVQPARTANSWNSFGLYTLFLLLFLQPFHYLLFDTFIYYRELFAVVFSVLCCMKLSDLFYKRHPSELFLLIFFPMLLALFAIVDPGTNLYGNDATGASLHLKTINSDLYILRNALIYVPMVVYFALRGLSEKEVQKIAFIAVVVAPLSVLEYLNVHQIYTLSAFGAIIENGGGAIEYNTYVPYLTFPVLSAIYLLSSRIKNSRKLIVLISLLFLSIYILLSSSRQSILFILFCVGVFTVWEKENGLVKKILFLAVCFLSVFLVFNLVSKNIVLEHDTRVKYENRLTSIGLTIIDRHSWKHHSLKERSEVNTAEKAVLDLRWNPVQFNRNLSEPLSWIMPLSLPLWIQSTSEVQPVQIGQGEEDIVTLNNKLLHKYTGTSAPPGAGRWEIIKDGLTRLKSSEYLIGVGLTAVINSGPHNDYVRWLQRIGIFAMIIGFAPFLIAASRSYQSKYRTERNGFMLYLFLSVMFTLYHSLFGYPREDAYQALYCFLGLAMWLGAKKNFIFSLETRSNHGWRFSFMNMPERAVLTGK
;
A
#
# COMPACT_ATOMS: atom_id res chain seq x y z
N MET A 1 37.83 -38.07 -36.40
CA MET A 1 37.21 -38.71 -35.22
C MET A 1 37.89 -38.16 -33.98
N SER A 2 37.34 -37.10 -33.37
CA SER A 2 37.86 -36.51 -32.14
C SER A 2 36.94 -36.89 -30.98
N ASN A 3 37.48 -37.66 -30.03
CA ASN A 3 36.82 -38.08 -28.80
C ASN A 3 36.40 -36.86 -27.98
N TYR A 4 35.09 -36.56 -27.96
CA TYR A 4 34.51 -35.65 -26.96
C TYR A 4 34.48 -36.38 -25.62
N SER A 5 35.53 -36.13 -24.83
CA SER A 5 35.68 -36.58 -23.46
C SER A 5 34.59 -35.98 -22.58
N SER A 6 33.78 -36.88 -22.00
CA SER A 6 33.09 -36.79 -20.73
C SER A 6 32.51 -35.43 -20.36
N GLU A 7 31.20 -35.30 -20.57
CA GLU A 7 30.35 -34.45 -19.75
C GLU A 7 30.76 -34.60 -18.28
N THR A 8 31.38 -33.57 -17.72
CA THR A 8 31.50 -33.42 -16.27
C THR A 8 30.09 -33.32 -15.73
N VAL A 9 29.53 -34.46 -15.33
CA VAL A 9 28.31 -34.58 -14.55
C VAL A 9 28.51 -33.67 -13.35
N GLN A 10 27.94 -32.47 -13.39
CA GLN A 10 27.96 -31.59 -12.23
C GLN A 10 27.36 -32.39 -11.08
N PRO A 11 28.06 -32.51 -9.93
CA PRO A 11 27.57 -33.30 -8.82
C PRO A 11 26.16 -32.84 -8.53
N ALA A 12 25.21 -33.77 -8.59
CA ALA A 12 23.82 -33.52 -8.26
C ALA A 12 23.82 -32.78 -6.93
N ARG A 13 23.51 -31.48 -6.96
CA ARG A 13 23.45 -30.64 -5.76
C ARG A 13 22.55 -31.40 -4.79
N THR A 14 23.13 -32.05 -3.79
CA THR A 14 22.38 -32.66 -2.72
C THR A 14 21.49 -31.54 -2.20
N ALA A 15 20.18 -31.76 -2.27
CA ALA A 15 19.19 -30.75 -1.96
C ALA A 15 19.36 -30.40 -0.48
N ASN A 16 20.17 -29.38 -0.22
CA ASN A 16 20.58 -29.02 1.13
C ASN A 16 19.29 -28.67 1.90
N SER A 17 18.95 -29.44 2.94
CA SER A 17 17.65 -29.42 3.63
C SER A 17 17.24 -28.00 4.06
N TRP A 18 18.23 -27.18 4.42
CA TRP A 18 18.12 -25.77 4.78
C TRP A 18 17.53 -24.86 3.68
N ASN A 19 17.74 -25.20 2.40
CA ASN A 19 17.15 -24.45 1.29
C ASN A 19 15.64 -24.64 1.19
N SER A 20 15.17 -25.84 1.54
CA SER A 20 13.74 -26.14 1.57
C SER A 20 13.11 -25.56 2.82
N PHE A 21 13.79 -25.66 3.97
CA PHE A 21 13.33 -25.09 5.23
C PHE A 21 13.01 -23.59 5.10
N GLY A 22 13.94 -22.76 4.64
CA GLY A 22 13.70 -21.31 4.50
C GLY A 22 12.55 -20.96 3.54
N LEU A 23 12.30 -21.80 2.52
CA LEU A 23 11.14 -21.63 1.64
C LEU A 23 9.82 -21.96 2.35
N TYR A 24 9.77 -23.06 3.11
CA TYR A 24 8.59 -23.41 3.91
C TYR A 24 8.34 -22.39 5.03
N THR A 25 9.39 -21.84 5.63
CA THR A 25 9.30 -20.71 6.56
C THR A 25 8.62 -19.50 5.92
N LEU A 26 8.98 -19.14 4.69
CA LEU A 26 8.29 -18.08 3.94
C LEU A 26 6.81 -18.43 3.68
N PHE A 27 6.52 -19.69 3.32
CA PHE A 27 5.14 -20.12 3.08
C PHE A 27 4.28 -19.99 4.32
N LEU A 28 4.81 -20.38 5.48
CA LEU A 28 4.14 -20.21 6.76
C LEU A 28 3.92 -18.72 7.08
N LEU A 29 4.94 -17.87 6.89
CA LEU A 29 4.80 -16.43 7.09
C LEU A 29 3.71 -15.82 6.20
N LEU A 30 3.66 -16.19 4.92
CA LEU A 30 2.62 -15.73 3.98
C LEU A 30 1.23 -16.23 4.36
N PHE A 31 1.13 -17.44 4.91
CA PHE A 31 -0.13 -18.00 5.39
C PHE A 31 -0.65 -17.28 6.64
N LEU A 32 0.26 -16.94 7.56
CA LEU A 32 -0.08 -16.26 8.82
C LEU A 32 -0.39 -14.78 8.63
N GLN A 33 0.22 -14.10 7.65
CA GLN A 33 0.10 -12.65 7.46
C GLN A 33 -1.35 -12.15 7.32
N PRO A 34 -2.25 -12.83 6.58
CA PRO A 34 -3.70 -12.61 6.58
C PRO A 34 -4.39 -12.54 7.94
N PHE A 35 -3.91 -13.32 8.90
CA PHE A 35 -4.47 -13.41 10.25
C PHE A 35 -3.73 -12.51 11.24
N HIS A 36 -3.08 -11.44 10.74
CA HIS A 36 -2.26 -10.56 11.56
C HIS A 36 -2.98 -10.06 12.82
N TYR A 37 -4.25 -9.63 12.72
CA TYR A 37 -4.98 -9.10 13.87
C TYR A 37 -5.21 -10.17 14.96
N LEU A 38 -5.67 -11.35 14.56
CA LEU A 38 -5.85 -12.49 15.49
C LEU A 38 -4.53 -12.91 16.13
N LEU A 39 -3.47 -13.00 15.31
CA LEU A 39 -2.14 -13.36 15.78
C LEU A 39 -1.50 -12.27 16.62
N PHE A 40 -1.84 -11.01 16.39
CA PHE A 40 -1.32 -9.88 17.16
C PHE A 40 -1.84 -9.93 18.59
N ASP A 41 -3.12 -10.22 18.77
CA ASP A 41 -3.75 -10.35 20.09
C ASP A 41 -3.20 -11.55 20.86
N THR A 42 -2.80 -12.61 20.16
CA THR A 42 -2.27 -13.84 20.78
C THR A 42 -0.75 -13.78 20.98
N PHE A 43 -0.01 -13.29 19.99
CA PHE A 43 1.44 -13.27 19.94
C PHE A 43 1.98 -12.10 19.08
N ILE A 44 2.10 -10.94 19.71
CA ILE A 44 2.54 -9.67 19.10
C ILE A 44 3.90 -9.73 18.35
N TYR A 45 4.77 -10.68 18.70
CA TYR A 45 6.14 -10.83 18.17
C TYR A 45 6.30 -11.93 17.10
N TYR A 46 5.20 -12.44 16.52
CA TYR A 46 5.30 -13.55 15.57
C TYR A 46 6.18 -13.24 14.35
N ARG A 47 6.20 -11.98 13.88
CA ARG A 47 6.98 -11.57 12.70
C ARG A 47 8.47 -11.52 13.00
N GLU A 48 8.83 -11.11 14.21
CA GLU A 48 10.21 -11.07 14.69
C GLU A 48 10.78 -12.46 14.84
N LEU A 49 9.96 -13.43 15.25
CA LEU A 49 10.36 -14.83 15.22
C LEU A 49 10.81 -15.24 13.80
N PHE A 50 10.04 -14.88 12.77
CA PHE A 50 10.46 -15.12 11.38
C PHE A 50 11.73 -14.34 11.01
N ALA A 51 11.86 -13.09 11.44
CA ALA A 51 13.07 -12.30 11.21
C ALA A 51 14.32 -12.96 11.82
N VAL A 52 14.22 -13.49 13.04
CA VAL A 52 15.28 -14.24 13.72
C VAL A 52 15.60 -15.53 12.96
N VAL A 53 14.59 -16.30 12.57
CA VAL A 53 14.79 -17.53 11.77
C VAL A 53 15.51 -17.22 10.46
N PHE A 54 15.09 -16.20 9.72
CA PHE A 54 15.76 -15.79 8.49
C PHE A 54 17.17 -15.22 8.74
N SER A 55 17.41 -14.58 9.88
CA SER A 55 18.74 -14.11 10.28
C SER A 55 19.69 -15.28 10.51
N VAL A 56 19.25 -16.31 11.24
CA VAL A 56 20.02 -17.56 11.41
C VAL A 56 20.32 -18.20 10.06
N LEU A 57 19.32 -18.32 9.19
CA LEU A 57 19.49 -18.87 7.84
C LEU A 57 20.43 -18.03 6.96
N CYS A 58 20.46 -16.70 7.14
CA CYS A 58 21.44 -15.82 6.50
C CYS A 58 22.85 -16.08 7.03
N CYS A 59 23.02 -16.17 8.34
CA CYS A 59 24.32 -16.43 8.98
C CYS A 59 24.94 -17.74 8.49
N MET A 60 24.12 -18.79 8.30
CA MET A 60 24.57 -20.06 7.74
C MET A 60 25.09 -19.95 6.29
N LYS A 61 24.73 -18.87 5.58
CA LYS A 61 25.16 -18.56 4.21
C LYS A 61 26.04 -17.33 4.13
N LEU A 62 26.56 -16.84 5.25
CA LEU A 62 27.29 -15.59 5.27
C LEU A 62 28.60 -15.66 4.47
N SER A 63 29.23 -16.84 4.38
CA SER A 63 30.41 -17.05 3.52
C SER A 63 30.10 -16.74 2.05
N ASP A 64 28.93 -17.17 1.55
CA ASP A 64 28.48 -16.85 0.20
C ASP A 64 28.34 -15.34 -0.04
N LEU A 65 28.13 -14.53 1.01
CA LEU A 65 28.06 -13.07 0.95
C LEU A 65 29.43 -12.40 0.77
N PHE A 66 30.50 -13.01 1.27
CA PHE A 66 31.85 -12.42 1.21
C PHE A 66 32.65 -12.86 -0.02
N TYR A 67 32.40 -14.08 -0.53
CA TYR A 67 33.18 -14.64 -1.62
C TYR A 67 32.69 -14.25 -3.03
N LYS A 68 31.49 -13.67 -3.16
CA LYS A 68 30.87 -13.36 -4.46
C LYS A 68 30.67 -11.86 -4.62
N ARG A 69 30.72 -11.38 -5.86
CA ARG A 69 30.37 -9.99 -6.16
C ARG A 69 28.84 -9.84 -6.06
N HIS A 70 28.37 -9.23 -4.97
CA HIS A 70 26.95 -9.05 -4.73
C HIS A 70 26.39 -7.86 -5.53
N PRO A 71 25.08 -7.91 -5.85
CA PRO A 71 24.41 -6.77 -6.46
C PRO A 71 24.41 -5.58 -5.50
N SER A 72 24.68 -4.38 -6.04
CA SER A 72 24.58 -3.08 -5.35
C SER A 72 23.29 -2.90 -4.53
N GLU A 73 22.19 -3.51 -4.99
CA GLU A 73 20.86 -3.50 -4.37
C GLU A 73 20.88 -4.15 -2.99
N LEU A 74 21.66 -5.22 -2.81
CA LEU A 74 21.79 -5.91 -1.54
C LEU A 74 22.61 -5.08 -0.54
N PHE A 75 23.68 -4.43 -1.02
CA PHE A 75 24.47 -3.51 -0.21
C PHE A 75 23.61 -2.35 0.29
N LEU A 76 22.88 -1.69 -0.61
CA LEU A 76 21.99 -0.58 -0.26
C LEU A 76 20.88 -1.00 0.70
N LEU A 77 20.30 -2.20 0.51
CA LEU A 77 19.28 -2.75 1.40
C LEU A 77 19.80 -3.00 2.82
N ILE A 78 21.05 -3.42 2.99
CA ILE A 78 21.68 -3.63 4.31
C ILE A 78 22.16 -2.30 4.91
N PHE A 79 22.67 -1.41 4.08
CA PHE A 79 23.17 -0.10 4.49
C PHE A 79 22.04 0.81 4.98
N PHE A 80 20.87 0.76 4.35
CA PHE A 80 19.75 1.63 4.71
C PHE A 80 19.29 1.46 6.17
N PRO A 81 19.08 0.26 6.72
CA PRO A 81 18.78 0.12 8.14
C PRO A 81 19.89 0.56 9.09
N MET A 82 21.16 0.42 8.72
CA MET A 82 22.27 0.98 9.52
C MET A 82 22.18 2.50 9.58
N LEU A 83 21.87 3.12 8.43
CA LEU A 83 21.61 4.55 8.34
C LEU A 83 20.39 4.97 9.18
N LEU A 84 19.30 4.20 9.14
CA LEU A 84 18.13 4.44 10.00
C LEU A 84 18.45 4.35 11.49
N ALA A 85 19.27 3.37 11.90
CA ALA A 85 19.71 3.26 13.29
C ALA A 85 20.53 4.49 13.71
N LEU A 86 21.39 5.01 12.83
CA LEU A 86 22.11 6.26 13.08
C LEU A 86 21.15 7.45 13.22
N PHE A 87 20.15 7.55 12.34
CA PHE A 87 19.11 8.59 12.44
C PHE A 87 18.28 8.47 13.73
N ALA A 88 17.98 7.25 14.17
CA ALA A 88 17.28 7.01 15.44
C ALA A 88 18.08 7.49 16.66
N ILE A 89 19.41 7.40 16.61
CA ILE A 89 20.28 7.88 17.70
C ILE A 89 20.32 9.42 17.74
N VAL A 90 20.32 10.06 16.57
CA VAL A 90 20.41 11.52 16.45
C VAL A 90 19.03 12.19 16.53
N ASP A 91 17.95 11.42 16.51
CA ASP A 91 16.57 11.87 16.24
C ASP A 91 16.24 13.22 16.92
N PRO A 92 16.10 14.31 16.15
CA PRO A 92 15.82 15.63 16.72
C PRO A 92 14.41 15.77 17.31
N GLY A 93 13.51 14.79 17.13
CA GLY A 93 12.24 14.76 17.85
C GLY A 93 11.21 15.79 17.37
N THR A 94 11.36 16.34 16.17
CA THR A 94 10.61 17.55 15.76
C THR A 94 9.14 17.22 15.50
N ASN A 95 8.24 17.85 16.25
CA ASN A 95 6.81 17.65 16.05
C ASN A 95 6.27 18.53 14.92
N LEU A 96 6.01 17.95 13.74
CA LEU A 96 5.45 18.66 12.58
C LEU A 96 3.92 18.85 12.63
N TYR A 97 3.21 18.06 13.45
CA TYR A 97 1.75 17.91 13.42
C TYR A 97 1.06 18.11 14.78
N GLY A 98 1.77 18.64 15.78
CA GLY A 98 1.23 18.94 17.11
C GLY A 98 1.16 17.73 18.06
N ASN A 99 0.96 17.98 19.36
CA ASN A 99 1.05 16.97 20.44
C ASN A 99 -0.17 16.03 20.54
N ASP A 100 -1.03 15.96 19.52
CA ASP A 100 -2.27 15.20 19.60
C ASP A 100 -2.04 13.71 19.33
N ALA A 101 -1.40 13.03 20.29
CA ALA A 101 -1.14 11.59 20.29
C ALA A 101 -2.42 10.76 20.54
N THR A 102 -3.58 11.40 20.66
CA THR A 102 -4.88 10.75 20.89
C THR A 102 -5.28 9.83 19.72
N GLY A 103 -4.89 10.18 18.49
CA GLY A 103 -5.16 9.42 17.26
C GLY A 103 -4.12 8.35 16.88
N ALA A 104 -2.99 8.27 17.61
CA ALA A 104 -2.04 7.17 17.41
C ALA A 104 -2.68 5.86 17.86
N SER A 105 -2.51 4.79 17.06
CA SER A 105 -2.99 3.45 17.43
C SER A 105 -2.51 3.09 18.84
N LEU A 106 -3.36 2.48 19.66
CA LEU A 106 -3.11 2.25 21.10
C LEU A 106 -1.71 1.68 21.41
N HIS A 107 -1.16 0.86 20.51
CA HIS A 107 0.18 0.27 20.62
C HIS A 107 1.35 1.26 20.41
N LEU A 108 1.16 2.35 19.67
CA LEU A 108 2.14 3.43 19.52
C LEU A 108 2.22 4.30 20.78
N LYS A 109 1.22 4.23 21.67
CA LYS A 109 1.27 4.93 22.95
C LYS A 109 2.27 4.28 23.93
N THR A 110 2.60 3.01 23.74
CA THR A 110 3.46 2.24 24.65
C THR A 110 4.83 1.90 24.07
N ILE A 111 5.00 1.92 22.74
CA ILE A 111 6.26 1.60 22.06
C ILE A 111 6.94 2.90 21.61
N ASN A 112 8.23 3.06 21.94
CA ASN A 112 9.05 4.13 21.38
C ASN A 112 8.96 4.08 19.85
N SER A 113 8.62 5.20 19.24
CA SER A 113 8.29 5.22 17.83
C SER A 113 9.47 5.07 16.88
N ASP A 114 10.67 5.42 17.32
CA ASP A 114 11.90 5.22 16.55
C ASP A 114 12.19 3.73 16.47
N LEU A 115 12.01 3.06 17.60
CA LEU A 115 12.07 1.61 17.67
C LEU A 115 10.99 0.96 16.79
N TYR A 116 9.78 1.52 16.74
CA TYR A 116 8.72 1.02 15.84
C TYR A 116 9.11 1.12 14.37
N ILE A 117 9.60 2.28 13.92
CA ILE A 117 10.01 2.50 12.52
C ILE A 117 11.19 1.60 12.18
N LEU A 118 12.22 1.59 13.04
CA LEU A 118 13.42 0.77 12.86
C LEU A 118 13.07 -0.73 12.81
N ARG A 119 12.23 -1.19 13.74
CA ARG A 119 11.71 -2.56 13.78
C ARG A 119 11.08 -2.95 12.44
N ASN A 120 10.13 -2.17 11.93
CA ASN A 120 9.41 -2.54 10.71
C ASN A 120 10.29 -2.43 9.45
N ALA A 121 11.24 -1.50 9.40
CA ALA A 121 12.20 -1.40 8.31
C ALA A 121 13.17 -2.60 8.27
N LEU A 122 13.51 -3.17 9.44
CA LEU A 122 14.46 -4.27 9.56
C LEU A 122 13.84 -5.67 9.39
N ILE A 123 12.58 -5.84 9.79
CA ILE A 123 12.00 -7.17 10.07
C ILE A 123 12.05 -8.14 8.87
N TYR A 124 12.00 -7.62 7.64
CA TYR A 124 12.01 -8.42 6.41
C TYR A 124 13.35 -8.38 5.66
N VAL A 125 14.32 -7.57 6.09
CA VAL A 125 15.65 -7.50 5.44
C VAL A 125 16.36 -8.86 5.46
N PRO A 126 16.41 -9.61 6.58
CA PRO A 126 17.01 -10.95 6.60
C PRO A 126 16.35 -11.91 5.60
N MET A 127 15.03 -11.84 5.42
CA MET A 127 14.33 -12.67 4.43
C MET A 127 14.82 -12.35 3.01
N VAL A 128 14.92 -11.07 2.65
CA VAL A 128 15.40 -10.65 1.32
C VAL A 128 16.83 -11.09 1.09
N VAL A 129 17.72 -10.86 2.06
CA VAL A 129 19.13 -11.27 2.00
C VAL A 129 19.24 -12.79 1.83
N TYR A 130 18.48 -13.56 2.61
CA TYR A 130 18.46 -15.01 2.52
C TYR A 130 18.07 -15.48 1.11
N PHE A 131 16.99 -14.95 0.52
CA PHE A 131 16.57 -15.37 -0.82
C PHE A 131 17.50 -14.87 -1.94
N ALA A 132 18.13 -13.70 -1.77
CA ALA A 132 19.18 -13.24 -2.66
C ALA A 132 20.38 -14.22 -2.66
N LEU A 133 20.78 -14.71 -1.48
CA LEU A 133 21.87 -15.67 -1.32
C LEU A 133 21.46 -17.09 -1.71
N ARG A 134 20.24 -17.52 -1.42
CA ARG A 134 19.75 -18.87 -1.77
C ARG A 134 19.51 -19.01 -3.27
N GLY A 135 18.92 -17.99 -3.88
CA GLY A 135 18.32 -18.07 -5.20
C GLY A 135 16.90 -18.65 -5.14
N LEU A 136 16.10 -18.33 -6.16
CA LEU A 136 14.74 -18.81 -6.33
C LEU A 136 14.52 -19.27 -7.78
N SER A 137 14.00 -20.48 -7.94
CA SER A 137 13.58 -20.98 -9.25
C SER A 137 12.21 -20.41 -9.62
N GLU A 138 11.91 -20.38 -10.92
CA GLU A 138 10.61 -19.93 -11.43
C GLU A 138 9.43 -20.71 -10.82
N LYS A 139 9.60 -22.02 -10.63
CA LYS A 139 8.59 -22.88 -9.97
C LYS A 139 8.36 -22.48 -8.51
N GLU A 140 9.39 -22.04 -7.80
CA GLU A 140 9.27 -21.59 -6.42
C GLU A 140 8.58 -20.22 -6.36
N VAL A 141 8.91 -19.31 -7.27
CA VAL A 141 8.19 -18.03 -7.38
C VAL A 141 6.71 -18.27 -7.72
N GLN A 142 6.38 -19.21 -8.60
CA GLN A 142 4.99 -19.60 -8.85
C GLN A 142 4.29 -20.16 -7.59
N LYS A 143 5.00 -20.91 -6.72
CA LYS A 143 4.43 -21.37 -5.45
C LYS A 143 4.18 -20.22 -4.48
N ILE A 144 5.13 -19.29 -4.36
CA ILE A 144 4.97 -18.05 -3.55
C ILE A 144 3.75 -17.27 -4.03
N ALA A 145 3.67 -17.00 -5.32
CA ALA A 145 2.53 -16.33 -5.96
C ALA A 145 1.22 -17.06 -5.68
N PHE A 146 1.21 -18.40 -5.78
CA PHE A 146 -0.01 -19.20 -5.58
C PHE A 146 -0.51 -19.13 -4.14
N ILE A 147 0.39 -19.18 -3.16
CA ILE A 147 0.04 -19.03 -1.75
C ILE A 147 -0.53 -17.62 -1.50
N ALA A 148 0.13 -16.56 -2.01
CA ALA A 148 -0.38 -15.20 -1.88
C ALA A 148 -1.80 -15.05 -2.43
N VAL A 149 -2.12 -15.69 -3.55
CA VAL A 149 -3.47 -15.69 -4.15
C VAL A 149 -4.49 -16.45 -3.32
N VAL A 150 -4.15 -17.64 -2.83
CA VAL A 150 -5.12 -18.51 -2.13
C VAL A 150 -5.47 -17.99 -0.74
N VAL A 151 -4.51 -17.41 -0.03
CA VAL A 151 -4.76 -16.96 1.36
C VAL A 151 -5.42 -15.57 1.40
N ALA A 152 -5.27 -14.74 0.37
CA ALA A 152 -5.87 -13.40 0.34
C ALA A 152 -7.42 -13.37 0.45
N PRO A 153 -8.19 -14.26 -0.19
CA PRO A 153 -9.63 -14.33 0.07
C PRO A 153 -9.99 -14.66 1.52
N LEU A 154 -9.24 -15.56 2.17
CA LEU A 154 -9.43 -15.89 3.58
C LEU A 154 -9.17 -14.66 4.46
N SER A 155 -8.17 -13.86 4.09
CA SER A 155 -7.82 -12.62 4.76
C SER A 155 -8.95 -11.58 4.70
N VAL A 156 -9.68 -11.51 3.59
CA VAL A 156 -10.85 -10.65 3.43
C VAL A 156 -12.04 -11.18 4.23
N LEU A 157 -12.29 -12.50 4.19
CA LEU A 157 -13.38 -13.12 4.95
C LEU A 157 -13.20 -12.91 6.46
N GLU A 158 -11.97 -13.12 6.97
CA GLU A 158 -11.66 -12.87 8.37
C GLU A 158 -11.86 -11.40 8.75
N TYR A 159 -11.43 -10.48 7.89
CA TYR A 159 -11.67 -9.06 8.11
C TYR A 159 -13.17 -8.72 8.22
N LEU A 160 -13.98 -9.24 7.30
CA LEU A 160 -15.43 -9.05 7.32
C LEU A 160 -16.05 -9.68 8.58
N ASN A 161 -15.53 -10.83 9.01
CA ASN A 161 -15.97 -11.55 10.20
C ASN A 161 -15.70 -10.73 11.48
N VAL A 162 -14.47 -10.28 11.68
CA VAL A 162 -14.08 -9.45 12.84
C VAL A 162 -14.91 -8.17 12.95
N HIS A 163 -15.28 -7.57 11.83
CA HIS A 163 -16.09 -6.33 11.79
C HIS A 163 -17.60 -6.57 11.75
N GLN A 164 -18.04 -7.82 11.86
CA GLN A 164 -19.43 -8.24 11.81
C GLN A 164 -20.18 -7.80 10.54
N ILE A 165 -19.47 -7.67 9.42
CA ILE A 165 -20.02 -7.29 8.11
C ILE A 165 -20.50 -8.56 7.40
N TYR A 166 -21.55 -9.18 7.93
CA TYR A 166 -22.11 -10.44 7.39
C TYR A 166 -23.38 -10.23 6.56
N THR A 167 -24.07 -9.12 6.75
CA THR A 167 -25.35 -8.86 6.09
C THR A 167 -25.14 -8.09 4.80
N LEU A 168 -25.91 -8.46 3.78
CA LEU A 168 -25.96 -7.71 2.52
C LEU A 168 -26.36 -6.24 2.74
N SER A 169 -27.17 -5.97 3.78
CA SER A 169 -27.55 -4.62 4.19
C SER A 169 -26.39 -3.82 4.79
N ALA A 170 -25.57 -4.40 5.67
CA ALA A 170 -24.36 -3.75 6.17
C ALA A 170 -23.38 -3.46 5.02
N PHE A 171 -23.26 -4.40 4.09
CA PHE A 171 -22.43 -4.24 2.91
C PHE A 171 -22.98 -3.16 1.95
N GLY A 172 -24.30 -3.09 1.76
CA GLY A 172 -25.00 -2.03 1.03
C GLY A 172 -24.76 -0.65 1.65
N ALA A 173 -24.93 -0.54 2.97
CA ALA A 173 -24.68 0.70 3.70
C ALA A 173 -23.23 1.17 3.60
N ILE A 174 -22.25 0.24 3.58
CA ILE A 174 -20.84 0.56 3.35
C ILE A 174 -20.64 1.15 1.95
N ILE A 175 -21.26 0.55 0.92
CA ILE A 175 -21.15 1.01 -0.47
C ILE A 175 -21.81 2.38 -0.63
N GLU A 176 -23.00 2.59 -0.05
CA GLU A 176 -23.75 3.85 -0.07
C GLU A 176 -22.95 4.97 0.60
N ASN A 177 -22.26 4.67 1.70
CA ASN A 177 -21.33 5.60 2.36
C ASN A 177 -19.97 5.74 1.65
N GLY A 178 -19.87 5.30 0.39
CA GLY A 178 -18.68 5.46 -0.44
C GLY A 178 -17.51 4.55 -0.09
N GLY A 179 -17.74 3.45 0.64
CA GLY A 179 -16.75 2.44 0.99
C GLY A 179 -15.88 2.78 2.20
N GLY A 180 -16.08 3.93 2.85
CA GLY A 180 -15.23 4.43 3.95
C GLY A 180 -15.29 3.62 5.25
N ALA A 181 -16.24 2.70 5.39
CA ALA A 181 -16.42 1.85 6.58
C ALA A 181 -15.69 0.51 6.52
N ILE A 182 -15.21 0.07 5.35
CA ILE A 182 -14.13 -0.92 5.27
C ILE A 182 -12.86 -0.16 5.65
N GLU A 183 -11.98 -0.70 6.50
CA GLU A 183 -10.69 -0.09 6.89
C GLU A 183 -9.79 0.05 5.65
N TYR A 184 -10.13 1.08 4.90
CA TYR A 184 -9.89 1.27 3.49
C TYR A 184 -8.44 1.57 3.20
N ASN A 185 -7.78 2.22 4.15
CA ASN A 185 -6.50 2.83 3.87
C ASN A 185 -5.33 1.87 4.03
N THR A 186 -5.40 0.89 4.93
CA THR A 186 -4.24 0.04 5.20
C THR A 186 -4.39 -1.38 4.68
N TYR A 187 -5.58 -1.91 4.37
CA TYR A 187 -5.67 -3.33 3.99
C TYR A 187 -5.70 -3.57 2.47
N VAL A 188 -6.48 -2.76 1.75
CA VAL A 188 -6.80 -2.99 0.33
C VAL A 188 -5.59 -2.89 -0.60
N PRO A 189 -4.68 -1.90 -0.46
CA PRO A 189 -3.50 -1.81 -1.33
C PRO A 189 -2.67 -3.10 -1.38
N TYR A 190 -2.61 -3.84 -0.26
CA TYR A 190 -1.87 -5.09 -0.16
C TYR A 190 -2.53 -6.23 -0.93
N LEU A 191 -3.85 -6.21 -1.10
CA LEU A 191 -4.59 -7.22 -1.88
C LEU A 191 -4.31 -7.12 -3.38
N THR A 192 -3.74 -5.99 -3.85
CA THR A 192 -3.34 -5.87 -5.25
C THR A 192 -2.13 -6.73 -5.61
N PHE A 193 -1.27 -7.08 -4.64
CA PHE A 193 -0.15 -7.98 -4.88
C PHE A 193 -0.61 -9.43 -5.16
N PRO A 194 -1.54 -10.02 -4.38
CA PRO A 194 -2.27 -11.23 -4.77
C PRO A 194 -2.96 -11.12 -6.14
N VAL A 195 -3.61 -10.00 -6.47
CA VAL A 195 -4.22 -9.82 -7.80
C VAL A 195 -3.16 -9.87 -8.92
N LEU A 196 -2.04 -9.17 -8.76
CA LEU A 196 -0.89 -9.24 -9.67
C LEU A 196 -0.37 -10.69 -9.81
N SER A 197 -0.27 -11.40 -8.69
CA SER A 197 0.14 -12.80 -8.64
C SER A 197 -0.85 -13.71 -9.36
N ALA A 198 -2.15 -13.45 -9.26
CA ALA A 198 -3.18 -14.20 -9.96
C ALA A 198 -3.10 -13.98 -11.48
N ILE A 199 -2.92 -12.74 -11.94
CA ILE A 199 -2.73 -12.42 -13.36
C ILE A 199 -1.55 -13.21 -13.94
N TYR A 200 -0.40 -13.17 -13.25
CA TYR A 200 0.79 -13.93 -13.62
C TYR A 200 0.54 -15.46 -13.66
N LEU A 201 -0.15 -16.00 -12.66
CA LEU A 201 -0.41 -17.44 -12.58
C LEU A 201 -1.38 -17.93 -13.65
N LEU A 202 -2.37 -17.12 -14.03
CA LEU A 202 -3.29 -17.44 -15.12
C LEU A 202 -2.59 -17.49 -16.47
N SER A 203 -1.59 -16.63 -16.67
CA SER A 203 -0.75 -16.63 -17.88
C SER A 203 0.36 -17.68 -17.85
N SER A 204 0.73 -18.15 -16.65
CA SER A 204 1.73 -19.21 -16.46
C SER A 204 1.26 -20.62 -16.83
N ARG A 205 2.22 -21.53 -17.02
CA ARG A 205 2.01 -22.96 -17.26
C ARG A 205 1.72 -23.75 -15.98
N ILE A 206 0.59 -23.46 -15.33
CA ILE A 206 0.09 -24.23 -14.17
C ILE A 206 -1.07 -25.17 -14.56
N LYS A 207 -1.33 -26.19 -13.74
CA LYS A 207 -2.44 -27.15 -13.94
C LYS A 207 -3.80 -26.43 -14.00
N ASN A 208 -4.71 -26.88 -14.86
CA ASN A 208 -6.03 -26.27 -15.05
C ASN A 208 -6.84 -26.15 -13.75
N SER A 209 -6.80 -27.16 -12.87
CA SER A 209 -7.47 -27.09 -11.56
C SER A 209 -6.96 -25.94 -10.69
N ARG A 210 -5.65 -25.64 -10.74
CA ARG A 210 -5.08 -24.48 -10.04
C ARG A 210 -5.47 -23.16 -10.70
N LYS A 211 -5.57 -23.11 -12.03
CA LYS A 211 -6.06 -21.91 -12.74
C LYS A 211 -7.48 -21.55 -12.32
N LEU A 212 -8.35 -22.55 -12.13
CA LEU A 212 -9.71 -22.33 -11.65
C LEU A 212 -9.72 -21.69 -10.25
N ILE A 213 -8.94 -22.22 -9.31
CA ILE A 213 -8.81 -21.64 -7.96
C ILE A 213 -8.31 -20.20 -8.05
N VAL A 214 -7.25 -19.97 -8.83
CA VAL A 214 -6.67 -18.63 -9.02
C VAL A 214 -7.69 -17.65 -9.63
N LEU A 215 -8.51 -18.11 -10.59
CA LEU A 215 -9.54 -17.29 -11.22
C LEU A 215 -10.64 -16.91 -10.23
N ILE A 216 -11.11 -17.86 -9.41
CA ILE A 216 -12.11 -17.60 -8.37
C ILE A 216 -11.57 -16.58 -7.36
N SER A 217 -10.33 -16.77 -6.88
CA SER A 217 -9.68 -15.82 -5.98
C SER A 217 -9.52 -14.43 -6.62
N LEU A 218 -9.12 -14.36 -7.89
CA LEU A 218 -8.98 -13.10 -8.63
C LEU A 218 -10.32 -12.36 -8.71
N LEU A 219 -11.40 -13.03 -9.08
CA LEU A 219 -12.73 -12.43 -9.18
C LEU A 219 -13.19 -11.91 -7.83
N PHE A 220 -13.09 -12.73 -6.79
CA PHE A 220 -13.44 -12.35 -5.42
C PHE A 220 -12.66 -11.11 -4.94
N LEU A 221 -11.33 -11.13 -5.09
CA LEU A 221 -10.47 -10.00 -4.68
C LEU A 221 -10.75 -8.74 -5.51
N SER A 222 -10.98 -8.88 -6.82
CA SER A 222 -11.26 -7.72 -7.69
C SER A 222 -12.58 -7.06 -7.32
N ILE A 223 -13.62 -7.86 -7.04
CA ILE A 223 -14.92 -7.37 -6.57
C ILE A 223 -14.74 -6.65 -5.22
N TYR A 224 -14.03 -7.27 -4.27
CA TYR A 224 -13.78 -6.64 -2.97
C TYR A 224 -13.01 -5.32 -3.09
N ILE A 225 -11.94 -5.28 -3.89
CA ILE A 225 -11.14 -4.06 -4.11
C ILE A 225 -12.00 -2.97 -4.77
N LEU A 226 -12.83 -3.32 -5.76
CA LEU A 226 -13.75 -2.38 -6.40
C LEU A 226 -14.72 -1.77 -5.39
N LEU A 227 -15.32 -2.60 -4.55
CA LEU A 227 -16.34 -2.21 -3.57
C LEU A 227 -15.76 -1.48 -2.37
N SER A 228 -14.53 -1.80 -1.99
CA SER A 228 -13.80 -1.02 -0.99
C SER A 228 -13.63 0.44 -1.44
N SER A 229 -13.70 0.72 -2.75
CA SER A 229 -13.52 2.00 -3.44
C SER A 229 -12.06 2.42 -3.71
N SER A 230 -11.08 1.51 -3.58
CA SER A 230 -9.64 1.87 -3.48
C SER A 230 -9.08 2.31 -4.82
N ARG A 231 -9.22 3.60 -5.14
CA ARG A 231 -8.89 4.16 -6.47
C ARG A 231 -7.47 3.82 -6.91
N GLN A 232 -6.50 3.95 -6.01
CA GLN A 232 -5.10 3.63 -6.31
C GLN A 232 -4.89 2.15 -6.60
N SER A 233 -5.53 1.28 -5.82
CA SER A 233 -5.45 -0.16 -5.96
C SER A 233 -6.05 -0.60 -7.30
N ILE A 234 -7.20 -0.03 -7.64
CA ILE A 234 -7.87 -0.24 -8.92
C ILE A 234 -6.98 0.24 -10.07
N LEU A 235 -6.42 1.45 -9.99
CA LEU A 235 -5.49 1.98 -10.99
C LEU A 235 -4.24 1.10 -11.15
N PHE A 236 -3.70 0.55 -10.07
CA PHE A 236 -2.56 -0.37 -10.13
C PHE A 236 -2.94 -1.69 -10.81
N ILE A 237 -4.13 -2.23 -10.53
CA ILE A 237 -4.63 -3.44 -11.20
C ILE A 237 -4.81 -3.17 -12.70
N LEU A 238 -5.43 -2.06 -13.08
CA LEU A 238 -5.59 -1.65 -14.47
C LEU A 238 -4.23 -1.51 -15.17
N PHE A 239 -3.26 -0.89 -14.50
CA PHE A 239 -1.88 -0.79 -14.98
C PHE A 239 -1.25 -2.16 -15.18
N CYS A 240 -1.32 -3.06 -14.19
CA CYS A 240 -0.76 -4.40 -14.28
C CYS A 240 -1.38 -5.21 -15.42
N VAL A 241 -2.70 -5.22 -15.53
CA VAL A 241 -3.39 -5.96 -16.61
C VAL A 241 -3.10 -5.34 -17.98
N GLY A 242 -3.09 -4.01 -18.10
CA GLY A 242 -2.73 -3.33 -19.34
C GLY A 242 -1.31 -3.69 -19.78
N VAL A 243 -0.37 -3.66 -18.83
CA VAL A 243 1.02 -4.05 -19.05
C VAL A 243 1.17 -5.52 -19.46
N PHE A 244 0.50 -6.45 -18.78
CA PHE A 244 0.47 -7.87 -19.18
C PHE A 244 -0.14 -8.05 -20.57
N THR A 245 -1.26 -7.38 -20.86
CA THR A 245 -1.93 -7.46 -22.16
C THR A 245 -1.06 -6.93 -23.30
N VAL A 246 -0.38 -5.80 -23.11
CA VAL A 246 0.44 -5.22 -24.19
C VAL A 246 1.71 -6.06 -24.42
N TRP A 247 2.29 -6.62 -23.36
CA TRP A 247 3.64 -7.19 -23.43
C TRP A 247 3.73 -8.72 -23.43
N GLU A 248 2.67 -9.43 -23.06
CA GLU A 248 2.63 -10.88 -23.16
C GLU A 248 2.24 -11.30 -24.58
N LYS A 249 3.16 -11.95 -25.30
CA LYS A 249 2.97 -12.32 -26.72
C LYS A 249 1.94 -13.43 -26.93
N GLU A 250 1.73 -14.30 -25.93
CA GLU A 250 0.77 -15.40 -26.05
C GLU A 250 -0.66 -14.84 -26.06
N ASN A 251 -1.30 -14.84 -27.24
CA ASN A 251 -2.67 -14.38 -27.43
C ASN A 251 -3.69 -15.43 -26.98
N GLY A 252 -3.69 -15.74 -25.68
CA GLY A 252 -4.67 -16.64 -25.07
C GLY A 252 -6.03 -15.99 -24.85
N LEU A 253 -7.09 -16.82 -24.77
CA LEU A 253 -8.45 -16.40 -24.38
C LEU A 253 -8.44 -15.60 -23.06
N VAL A 254 -7.62 -16.01 -22.10
CA VAL A 254 -7.43 -15.34 -20.79
C VAL A 254 -7.05 -13.87 -20.97
N LYS A 255 -6.12 -13.58 -21.88
CA LYS A 255 -5.65 -12.22 -22.17
C LYS A 255 -6.79 -11.35 -22.72
N LYS A 256 -7.62 -11.91 -23.62
CA LYS A 256 -8.81 -11.21 -24.15
C LYS A 256 -9.82 -10.91 -23.05
N ILE A 257 -10.07 -11.88 -22.16
CA ILE A 257 -10.98 -11.71 -21.01
C ILE A 257 -10.46 -10.62 -20.07
N LEU A 258 -9.18 -10.68 -19.70
CA LEU A 258 -8.55 -9.69 -18.82
C LEU A 258 -8.59 -8.28 -19.43
N PHE A 259 -8.31 -8.17 -20.74
CA PHE A 259 -8.42 -6.90 -21.45
C PHE A 259 -9.85 -6.36 -21.46
N LEU A 260 -10.84 -7.19 -21.79
CA LEU A 260 -12.25 -6.79 -21.79
C LEU A 260 -12.70 -6.35 -20.40
N ALA A 261 -12.30 -7.07 -19.35
CA ALA A 261 -12.57 -6.72 -17.96
C ALA A 261 -11.96 -5.36 -17.59
N VAL A 262 -10.75 -5.05 -18.05
CA VAL A 262 -10.10 -3.74 -17.86
C VAL A 262 -10.85 -2.63 -18.58
N CYS A 263 -11.24 -2.83 -19.84
CA CYS A 263 -12.00 -1.85 -20.59
C CYS A 263 -13.34 -1.55 -19.88
N PHE A 264 -14.06 -2.61 -19.49
CA PHE A 264 -15.32 -2.49 -18.76
C PHE A 264 -15.13 -1.74 -17.42
N LEU A 265 -14.13 -2.13 -16.63
CA LEU A 265 -13.83 -1.50 -15.35
C LEU A 265 -13.43 -0.02 -15.51
N SER A 266 -12.64 0.30 -16.54
CA SER A 266 -12.24 1.68 -16.83
C SER A 266 -13.45 2.54 -17.21
N VAL A 267 -14.34 2.03 -18.07
CA VAL A 267 -15.59 2.70 -18.44
C VAL A 267 -16.48 2.90 -17.21
N PHE A 268 -16.63 1.87 -16.37
CA PHE A 268 -17.40 1.94 -15.14
C PHE A 268 -16.85 2.98 -14.14
N LEU A 269 -15.53 3.09 -14.01
CA LEU A 269 -14.90 4.11 -13.15
C LEU A 269 -15.09 5.52 -13.69
N VAL A 270 -14.93 5.72 -15.00
CA VAL A 270 -15.18 7.01 -15.65
C VAL A 270 -16.64 7.39 -15.47
N PHE A 271 -17.57 6.47 -15.71
CA PHE A 271 -19.00 6.68 -15.47
C PHE A 271 -19.27 7.10 -14.03
N ASN A 272 -18.77 6.36 -13.04
CA ASN A 272 -18.94 6.70 -11.62
C ASN A 272 -18.33 8.06 -11.25
N LEU A 273 -17.16 8.40 -11.81
CA LEU A 273 -16.51 9.69 -11.55
C LEU A 273 -17.36 10.84 -12.10
N VAL A 274 -17.88 10.68 -13.32
CA VAL A 274 -18.77 11.67 -13.95
C VAL A 274 -20.08 11.79 -13.17
N SER A 275 -20.73 10.67 -12.84
CA SER A 275 -22.00 10.68 -12.08
C SER A 275 -21.86 11.29 -10.69
N LYS A 276 -20.77 10.99 -9.95
CA LYS A 276 -20.54 11.59 -8.62
C LYS A 276 -20.35 13.11 -8.68
N ASN A 277 -19.65 13.62 -9.69
CA ASN A 277 -19.48 15.06 -9.85
C ASN A 277 -20.80 15.77 -10.14
N ILE A 278 -21.67 15.16 -10.96
CA ILE A 278 -23.01 15.71 -11.27
C ILE A 278 -23.89 15.76 -10.00
N VAL A 279 -23.88 14.70 -9.18
CA VAL A 279 -24.68 14.65 -7.94
C VAL A 279 -24.15 15.63 -6.89
N LEU A 280 -22.83 15.72 -6.70
CA LEU A 280 -22.22 16.66 -5.75
C LEU A 280 -22.51 18.12 -6.12
N GLU A 281 -22.45 18.46 -7.41
CA GLU A 281 -22.77 19.80 -7.91
C GLU A 281 -24.25 20.13 -7.69
N HIS A 282 -25.15 19.17 -7.87
CA HIS A 282 -26.56 19.34 -7.58
C HIS A 282 -26.85 19.54 -6.08
N ASP A 283 -26.30 18.71 -5.21
CA ASP A 283 -26.51 18.81 -3.76
C ASP A 283 -25.88 20.07 -3.16
N THR A 284 -24.68 20.45 -3.59
CA THR A 284 -24.07 21.72 -3.14
C THR A 284 -24.86 22.92 -3.64
N ARG A 285 -25.38 22.88 -4.87
CA ARG A 285 -26.26 23.92 -5.40
C ARG A 285 -27.56 24.03 -4.60
N VAL A 286 -28.27 22.93 -4.35
CA VAL A 286 -29.50 22.91 -3.55
C VAL A 286 -29.23 23.39 -2.12
N LYS A 287 -28.13 22.98 -1.50
CA LYS A 287 -27.75 23.44 -0.16
C LYS A 287 -27.41 24.93 -0.12
N TYR A 288 -26.76 25.47 -1.16
CA TYR A 288 -26.50 26.90 -1.30
C TYR A 288 -27.79 27.69 -1.55
N GLU A 289 -28.66 27.22 -2.44
CA GLU A 289 -29.96 27.81 -2.74
C GLU A 289 -30.85 27.88 -1.48
N ASN A 290 -30.92 26.78 -0.71
CA ASN A 290 -31.65 26.75 0.56
C ASN A 290 -31.06 27.70 1.59
N ARG A 291 -29.72 27.81 1.66
CA ARG A 291 -29.05 28.73 2.60
C ARG A 291 -29.26 30.20 2.22
N LEU A 292 -29.22 30.54 0.93
CA LEU A 292 -29.51 31.88 0.44
C LEU A 292 -30.97 32.26 0.72
N THR A 293 -31.90 31.34 0.45
CA THR A 293 -33.32 31.51 0.75
C THR A 293 -33.57 31.71 2.25
N SER A 294 -32.87 30.96 3.13
CA SER A 294 -33.01 31.12 4.59
C SER A 294 -32.48 32.45 5.14
N ILE A 295 -31.62 33.16 4.39
CA ILE A 295 -31.09 34.48 4.77
C ILE A 295 -31.90 35.59 4.06
N GLY A 296 -33.01 35.26 3.39
CA GLY A 296 -33.86 36.21 2.69
C GLY A 296 -33.30 36.69 1.34
N LEU A 297 -32.25 36.05 0.83
CA LEU A 297 -31.68 36.34 -0.48
C LEU A 297 -32.26 35.37 -1.52
N THR A 298 -33.22 35.85 -2.31
CA THR A 298 -33.71 35.13 -3.48
C THR A 298 -32.68 35.22 -4.61
N ILE A 299 -32.26 34.08 -5.16
CA ILE A 299 -31.46 34.07 -6.38
C ILE A 299 -32.36 34.56 -7.52
N ILE A 300 -32.19 35.82 -7.92
CA ILE A 300 -32.84 36.34 -9.12
C ILE A 300 -32.05 35.81 -10.31
N ASP A 301 -32.64 34.87 -11.04
CA ASP A 301 -32.04 34.26 -12.22
C ASP A 301 -31.67 35.34 -13.25
N ARG A 302 -30.44 35.28 -13.79
CA ARG A 302 -29.86 36.33 -14.65
C ARG A 302 -30.64 36.51 -15.97
N HIS A 303 -31.53 35.58 -16.29
CA HIS A 303 -32.44 35.69 -17.43
C HIS A 303 -33.67 36.58 -17.18
N SER A 304 -34.06 36.87 -15.92
CA SER A 304 -35.12 37.86 -15.61
C SER A 304 -34.60 39.31 -15.55
N TRP A 305 -33.27 39.48 -15.55
CA TRP A 305 -32.59 40.77 -15.38
C TRP A 305 -32.74 41.74 -16.56
N LYS A 306 -33.29 41.31 -17.71
CA LYS A 306 -33.40 42.17 -18.89
C LYS A 306 -34.54 43.20 -18.84
N HIS A 307 -35.41 43.17 -17.82
CA HIS A 307 -36.57 44.05 -17.74
C HIS A 307 -36.70 44.94 -16.50
N HIS A 308 -35.76 44.92 -15.56
CA HIS A 308 -35.85 45.76 -14.36
C HIS A 308 -35.18 47.13 -14.52
N SER A 309 -35.96 48.17 -14.21
CA SER A 309 -35.61 49.58 -14.39
C SER A 309 -34.48 50.05 -13.48
N LEU A 310 -33.78 51.11 -13.89
CA LEU A 310 -32.58 51.69 -13.27
C LEU A 310 -32.68 52.03 -11.77
N LYS A 311 -33.86 52.01 -11.16
CA LYS A 311 -34.07 52.36 -9.74
C LYS A 311 -33.63 51.25 -8.77
N GLU A 312 -33.76 49.98 -9.16
CA GLU A 312 -33.37 48.82 -8.33
C GLU A 312 -31.85 48.59 -8.27
N ARG A 313 -31.07 49.17 -9.20
CA ARG A 313 -29.60 49.02 -9.18
C ARG A 313 -28.93 49.68 -7.97
N SER A 314 -29.58 50.65 -7.31
CA SER A 314 -29.01 51.32 -6.13
C SER A 314 -29.14 50.49 -4.84
N GLU A 315 -30.19 49.68 -4.72
CA GLU A 315 -30.43 48.84 -3.54
C GLU A 315 -29.54 47.57 -3.56
N VAL A 316 -29.28 47.02 -4.74
CA VAL A 316 -28.43 45.83 -4.92
C VAL A 316 -26.97 46.09 -4.53
N ASN A 317 -26.42 47.27 -4.83
CA ASN A 317 -25.06 47.64 -4.40
C ASN A 317 -24.90 47.70 -2.86
N THR A 318 -26.01 47.89 -2.14
CA THR A 318 -26.00 47.93 -0.67
C THR A 318 -26.05 46.52 -0.08
N ALA A 319 -26.79 45.60 -0.70
CA ALA A 319 -26.85 44.19 -0.32
C ALA A 319 -25.52 43.46 -0.63
N GLU A 320 -24.87 43.76 -1.76
CA GLU A 320 -23.57 43.17 -2.13
C GLU A 320 -22.46 43.55 -1.14
N LYS A 321 -22.53 44.77 -0.58
CA LYS A 321 -21.62 45.26 0.47
C LYS A 321 -21.84 44.53 1.82
N ALA A 322 -23.09 44.25 2.19
CA ALA A 322 -23.42 43.52 3.42
C ALA A 322 -22.98 42.04 3.37
N VAL A 323 -23.02 41.40 2.20
CA VAL A 323 -22.55 40.01 2.01
C VAL A 323 -21.02 39.92 2.07
N LEU A 324 -20.30 40.97 1.66
CA LEU A 324 -18.83 41.04 1.79
C LEU A 324 -18.36 41.22 3.25
N ASP A 325 -19.12 41.93 4.09
CA ASP A 325 -18.79 42.13 5.51
C ASP A 325 -19.03 40.87 6.37
N LEU A 326 -19.95 39.98 5.98
CA LEU A 326 -20.20 38.70 6.67
C LEU A 326 -19.11 37.64 6.43
N ARG A 327 -18.17 37.85 5.51
CA ARG A 327 -17.07 36.91 5.21
C ARG A 327 -15.93 36.93 6.24
N TRP A 328 -15.96 37.82 7.24
CA TRP A 328 -14.80 38.09 8.13
C TRP A 328 -15.10 38.05 9.64
N ASN A 329 -15.96 37.15 10.13
CA ASN A 329 -16.10 36.97 11.57
C ASN A 329 -16.32 35.51 12.01
N PRO A 330 -15.33 34.83 12.63
CA PRO A 330 -15.54 33.51 13.21
C PRO A 330 -16.19 33.67 14.60
N VAL A 331 -17.49 33.40 14.68
CA VAL A 331 -18.20 33.33 15.97
C VAL A 331 -17.78 32.05 16.70
N GLN A 332 -17.13 32.23 17.86
CA GLN A 332 -16.86 31.16 18.83
C GLN A 332 -18.18 30.70 19.49
N PHE A 333 -18.43 29.40 19.49
CA PHE A 333 -19.54 28.81 20.22
C PHE A 333 -19.07 28.33 21.60
N ASN A 334 -19.70 28.87 22.63
CA ASN A 334 -19.41 28.68 24.05
C ASN A 334 -20.28 27.52 24.61
N ARG A 335 -19.67 26.52 25.25
CA ARG A 335 -20.37 25.56 26.14
C ARG A 335 -19.50 25.24 27.37
N ASN A 336 -19.82 25.93 28.45
CA ASN A 336 -19.63 25.57 29.86
C ASN A 336 -20.99 24.99 30.35
N LEU A 337 -21.20 24.06 31.28
CA LEU A 337 -20.52 23.38 32.40
C LEU A 337 -21.28 22.03 32.59
N SER A 338 -20.80 20.96 33.23
CA SER A 338 -20.30 20.89 34.61
C SER A 338 -19.56 19.55 34.91
N GLU A 339 -18.44 19.68 35.61
CA GLU A 339 -17.73 18.68 36.45
C GLU A 339 -18.10 18.93 37.96
N PRO A 340 -17.69 18.15 39.01
CA PRO A 340 -16.44 17.37 39.12
C PRO A 340 -16.38 16.06 39.98
N LEU A 341 -15.31 15.29 39.67
CA LEU A 341 -14.35 14.51 40.50
C LEU A 341 -14.74 13.76 41.80
N SER A 342 -14.30 12.51 41.92
CA SER A 342 -13.23 12.11 42.87
C SER A 342 -12.71 10.67 42.63
N TRP A 343 -11.42 10.48 42.90
CA TRP A 343 -10.59 9.31 42.61
C TRP A 343 -10.43 8.34 43.81
N ILE A 344 -9.92 7.14 43.51
CA ILE A 344 -9.02 6.23 44.29
C ILE A 344 -9.56 4.78 44.44
N MET A 345 -8.84 3.84 43.81
CA MET A 345 -8.82 2.36 44.00
C MET A 345 -8.26 1.97 45.40
N PRO A 346 -8.42 0.75 45.96
CA PRO A 346 -8.20 -0.53 45.27
C PRO A 346 -8.93 -1.81 45.76
N LEU A 347 -8.85 -2.85 44.90
CA LEU A 347 -8.74 -4.31 45.16
C LEU A 347 -9.76 -5.06 46.05
N SER A 348 -10.12 -6.26 45.52
CA SER A 348 -10.64 -7.49 46.17
C SER A 348 -12.17 -7.74 46.24
N LEU A 349 -12.63 -8.71 45.42
CA LEU A 349 -13.43 -9.95 45.67
C LEU A 349 -14.52 -9.99 46.80
N PRO A 350 -15.49 -10.94 46.75
CA PRO A 350 -16.94 -10.71 46.58
C PRO A 350 -17.78 -11.01 47.84
N LEU A 351 -19.04 -10.54 47.92
CA LEU A 351 -20.22 -11.35 48.33
C LEU A 351 -21.54 -10.54 48.33
N TRP A 352 -22.63 -11.29 48.31
CA TRP A 352 -24.05 -10.96 48.11
C TRP A 352 -24.74 -10.13 49.21
N ILE A 353 -25.84 -9.43 48.86
CA ILE A 353 -27.24 -9.70 49.32
C ILE A 353 -28.22 -8.77 48.58
N GLN A 354 -29.40 -9.34 48.28
CA GLN A 354 -30.52 -8.83 47.49
C GLN A 354 -31.28 -7.65 48.12
N SER A 355 -31.87 -6.81 47.27
CA SER A 355 -33.19 -6.24 47.51
C SER A 355 -33.88 -5.93 46.17
N THR A 356 -35.12 -6.39 46.08
CA THR A 356 -36.01 -6.42 44.92
C THR A 356 -36.76 -5.11 44.73
N SER A 357 -36.82 -4.63 43.48
CA SER A 357 -38.00 -3.93 42.96
C SER A 357 -38.03 -4.04 41.43
N GLU A 358 -39.02 -4.75 40.92
CA GLU A 358 -39.38 -4.82 39.51
C GLU A 358 -39.86 -3.46 39.00
N VAL A 359 -39.26 -2.98 37.92
CA VAL A 359 -39.91 -2.11 36.94
C VAL A 359 -39.55 -2.66 35.56
N GLN A 360 -40.54 -3.18 34.84
CA GLN A 360 -40.35 -3.68 33.48
C GLN A 360 -40.21 -2.52 32.47
N PRO A 361 -39.48 -2.75 31.37
CA PRO A 361 -39.15 -1.71 30.40
C PRO A 361 -40.33 -1.44 29.43
N VAL A 362 -40.59 -0.16 29.16
CA VAL A 362 -41.34 0.25 27.97
C VAL A 362 -40.41 0.09 26.77
N GLN A 363 -40.76 -0.81 25.86
CA GLN A 363 -40.08 -1.03 24.59
C GLN A 363 -40.25 0.19 23.68
N ILE A 364 -39.12 0.80 23.30
CA ILE A 364 -39.00 1.64 22.10
C ILE A 364 -37.85 1.00 21.28
N GLY A 365 -38.10 0.77 19.99
CA GLY A 365 -37.41 -0.21 19.16
C GLY A 365 -35.89 -0.04 19.04
N GLN A 366 -35.16 -1.11 19.36
CA GLN A 366 -33.71 -1.27 19.27
C GLN A 366 -33.17 -1.48 17.83
N GLY A 367 -33.72 -0.79 16.83
CA GLY A 367 -33.32 -0.99 15.43
C GLY A 367 -32.39 0.09 14.85
N GLU A 368 -32.56 1.35 15.26
CA GLU A 368 -31.90 2.49 14.62
C GLU A 368 -30.81 3.15 15.48
N GLU A 369 -30.87 2.99 16.80
CA GLU A 369 -29.90 3.61 17.72
C GLU A 369 -28.49 2.99 17.59
N ASP A 370 -28.42 1.70 17.24
CA ASP A 370 -27.14 1.01 17.02
C ASP A 370 -26.46 1.41 15.71
N ILE A 371 -27.24 1.70 14.65
CA ILE A 371 -26.68 2.14 13.36
C ILE A 371 -26.19 3.57 13.44
N VAL A 372 -26.93 4.47 14.12
CA VAL A 372 -26.52 5.86 14.30
C VAL A 372 -25.31 5.97 15.24
N THR A 373 -25.28 5.18 16.31
CA THR A 373 -24.14 5.14 17.24
C THR A 373 -22.90 4.52 16.59
N LEU A 374 -23.07 3.48 15.77
CA LEU A 374 -21.99 2.91 14.98
C LEU A 374 -21.49 3.89 13.91
N ASN A 375 -22.40 4.57 13.19
CA ASN A 375 -22.05 5.60 12.21
C ASN A 375 -21.29 6.75 12.85
N ASN A 376 -21.72 7.24 14.01
CA ASN A 376 -21.03 8.34 14.70
C ASN A 376 -19.66 7.91 15.24
N LYS A 377 -19.54 6.68 15.77
CA LYS A 377 -18.24 6.10 16.17
C LYS A 377 -17.29 5.90 14.99
N LEU A 378 -17.81 5.47 13.84
CA LEU A 378 -17.05 5.35 12.60
C LEU A 378 -16.63 6.73 12.10
N LEU A 379 -17.56 7.67 11.95
CA LEU A 379 -17.29 9.03 11.46
C LEU A 379 -16.23 9.76 12.29
N HIS A 380 -16.31 9.68 13.62
CA HIS A 380 -15.35 10.32 14.53
C HIS A 380 -13.97 9.63 14.54
N LYS A 381 -13.90 8.33 14.22
CA LYS A 381 -12.64 7.60 13.98
C LYS A 381 -11.99 8.00 12.65
N TYR A 382 -12.76 8.51 11.67
CA TYR A 382 -12.29 8.81 10.32
C TYR A 382 -12.01 10.30 10.04
N THR A 383 -12.50 11.24 10.85
CA THR A 383 -12.29 12.69 10.65
C THR A 383 -11.14 13.28 11.47
N GLY A 384 -10.49 12.50 12.33
CA GLY A 384 -9.37 12.93 13.19
C GLY A 384 -8.02 13.08 12.47
N THR A 385 -7.98 13.67 11.28
CA THR A 385 -6.72 14.05 10.60
C THR A 385 -6.64 15.55 10.45
N SER A 386 -5.45 16.10 10.69
CA SER A 386 -5.08 17.52 10.60
C SER A 386 -5.27 18.19 9.23
N ALA A 387 -5.68 17.46 8.19
CA ALA A 387 -6.05 18.02 6.89
C ALA A 387 -7.55 18.38 6.85
N PRO A 388 -7.93 19.54 6.30
CA PRO A 388 -9.34 19.90 6.13
C PRO A 388 -10.11 18.78 5.42
N PRO A 389 -11.34 18.46 5.86
CA PRO A 389 -12.18 17.49 5.16
C PRO A 389 -12.32 17.91 3.68
N GLY A 390 -11.86 17.05 2.76
CA GLY A 390 -11.92 17.32 1.33
C GLY A 390 -10.63 17.87 0.68
N ALA A 391 -9.55 18.08 1.44
CA ALA A 391 -8.27 18.46 0.86
C ALA A 391 -7.78 17.42 -0.16
N GLY A 392 -7.39 17.87 -1.34
CA GLY A 392 -6.87 17.00 -2.39
C GLY A 392 -5.56 16.34 -1.95
N ARG A 393 -5.26 15.12 -2.45
CA ARG A 393 -3.98 14.45 -2.14
C ARG A 393 -2.76 15.30 -2.49
N TRP A 394 -2.88 16.12 -3.53
CA TRP A 394 -1.82 17.03 -3.94
C TRP A 394 -1.61 18.16 -2.94
N GLU A 395 -2.68 18.65 -2.33
CA GLU A 395 -2.60 19.64 -1.25
C GLU A 395 -1.98 19.05 0.00
N ILE A 396 -2.29 17.79 0.32
CA ILE A 396 -1.66 17.06 1.44
C ILE A 396 -0.15 16.87 1.21
N ILE A 397 0.26 16.50 -0.01
CA ILE A 397 1.68 16.39 -0.37
C ILE A 397 2.35 17.76 -0.28
N LYS A 398 1.72 18.80 -0.86
CA LYS A 398 2.23 20.17 -0.81
C LYS A 398 2.39 20.66 0.63
N ASP A 399 1.37 20.49 1.47
CA ASP A 399 1.39 20.86 2.89
C ASP A 399 2.55 20.16 3.61
N GLY A 400 2.70 18.85 3.43
CA GLY A 400 3.79 18.08 4.02
C GLY A 400 5.17 18.58 3.62
N LEU A 401 5.35 18.94 2.34
CA LEU A 401 6.62 19.52 1.87
C LEU A 401 6.83 20.92 2.44
N THR A 402 5.82 21.80 2.41
CA THR A 402 5.96 23.21 2.85
C THR A 402 6.26 23.37 4.34
N ARG A 403 6.07 22.31 5.16
CA ARG A 403 6.42 22.30 6.59
C ARG A 403 7.92 22.15 6.85
N LEU A 404 8.71 21.74 5.85
CA LEU A 404 10.16 21.54 5.99
C LEU A 404 10.93 22.82 5.70
N LYS A 405 11.92 23.13 6.53
CA LYS A 405 12.97 24.12 6.21
C LYS A 405 13.94 23.55 5.17
N SER A 406 14.67 24.41 4.47
CA SER A 406 15.62 23.99 3.42
C SER A 406 16.64 22.96 3.88
N SER A 407 17.16 23.07 5.11
CA SER A 407 18.08 22.08 5.69
C SER A 407 17.39 20.75 6.00
N GLU A 408 16.13 20.81 6.45
CA GLU A 408 15.31 19.65 6.84
C GLU A 408 14.93 18.79 5.62
N TYR A 409 14.85 19.36 4.42
CA TYR A 409 14.75 18.56 3.18
C TYR A 409 15.96 17.65 2.97
N LEU A 410 17.15 18.05 3.42
CA LEU A 410 18.38 17.29 3.20
C LEU A 410 18.60 16.20 4.25
N ILE A 411 18.37 16.54 5.52
CA ILE A 411 18.70 15.68 6.67
C ILE A 411 17.47 15.08 7.38
N GLY A 412 16.27 15.54 7.05
CA GLY A 412 15.05 15.18 7.76
C GLY A 412 14.86 15.97 9.06
N VAL A 413 13.73 15.73 9.72
CA VAL A 413 13.32 16.33 11.00
C VAL A 413 13.17 15.31 12.12
N GLY A 414 13.58 14.05 11.87
CA GLY A 414 13.53 12.96 12.84
C GLY A 414 12.56 11.85 12.47
N LEU A 415 12.86 10.62 12.89
CA LEU A 415 12.00 9.45 12.63
C LEU A 415 10.62 9.63 13.29
N THR A 416 10.61 10.26 14.46
CA THR A 416 9.38 10.59 15.21
C THR A 416 8.43 11.58 14.52
N ALA A 417 8.90 12.38 13.56
CA ALA A 417 8.21 13.60 13.17
C ALA A 417 6.83 13.44 12.48
N VAL A 418 6.52 12.24 11.97
CA VAL A 418 5.36 12.01 11.07
C VAL A 418 4.47 10.85 11.49
N ILE A 419 4.51 10.48 12.78
CA ILE A 419 3.71 9.35 13.26
C ILE A 419 2.23 9.73 13.38
N ASN A 420 1.95 11.00 13.68
CA ASN A 420 0.60 11.50 13.92
C ASN A 420 0.09 12.28 12.72
N SER A 421 -0.74 11.63 11.89
CA SER A 421 -1.58 12.26 10.85
C SER A 421 -0.88 13.05 9.73
N GLY A 422 0.42 12.82 9.48
CA GLY A 422 1.11 13.41 8.33
C GLY A 422 0.72 12.79 6.98
N PRO A 423 1.20 13.36 5.86
CA PRO A 423 0.80 13.01 4.50
C PRO A 423 0.84 11.51 4.25
N HIS A 424 -0.22 10.95 3.68
CA HIS A 424 -0.28 9.54 3.28
C HIS A 424 0.54 9.31 1.99
N ASN A 425 1.78 9.75 1.94
CA ASN A 425 2.72 9.48 0.84
C ASN A 425 4.05 9.11 1.48
N ASP A 426 4.55 7.91 1.20
CA ASP A 426 5.72 7.39 1.90
C ASP A 426 6.99 8.14 1.50
N TYR A 427 7.09 8.65 0.27
CA TYR A 427 8.22 9.50 -0.11
C TYR A 427 8.23 10.80 0.68
N VAL A 428 7.08 11.48 0.83
CA VAL A 428 7.01 12.70 1.63
C VAL A 428 7.33 12.39 3.09
N ARG A 429 6.82 11.28 3.65
CA ARG A 429 7.13 10.88 5.02
C ARG A 429 8.60 10.55 5.22
N TRP A 430 9.20 9.76 4.34
CA TRP A 430 10.62 9.42 4.43
C TRP A 430 11.49 10.65 4.22
N LEU A 431 11.13 11.54 3.28
CA LEU A 431 11.78 12.83 3.11
C LEU A 431 11.70 13.67 4.40
N GLN A 432 10.53 13.76 5.02
CA GLN A 432 10.37 14.45 6.29
C GLN A 432 11.20 13.79 7.39
N ARG A 433 11.23 12.46 7.48
CA ARG A 433 11.90 11.75 8.59
C ARG A 433 13.42 11.80 8.50
N ILE A 434 13.97 11.46 7.35
CA ILE A 434 15.40 11.16 7.17
C ILE A 434 16.05 11.97 6.03
N GLY A 435 15.30 12.87 5.39
CA GLY A 435 15.79 13.70 4.31
C GLY A 435 15.86 12.98 2.96
N ILE A 436 16.11 13.76 1.91
CA ILE A 436 16.06 13.28 0.53
C ILE A 436 17.14 12.24 0.23
N PHE A 437 18.34 12.40 0.79
CA PHE A 437 19.44 11.48 0.51
C PHE A 437 19.20 10.10 1.08
N ALA A 438 18.79 10.01 2.34
CA ALA A 438 18.51 8.73 2.98
C ALA A 438 17.25 8.08 2.40
N MET A 439 16.23 8.86 2.03
CA MET A 439 15.07 8.38 1.28
C MET A 439 15.49 7.76 -0.06
N ILE A 440 16.32 8.46 -0.87
CA ILE A 440 16.81 7.92 -2.15
C ILE A 440 17.57 6.61 -1.93
N ILE A 441 18.43 6.54 -0.90
CA ILE A 441 19.16 5.31 -0.55
C ILE A 441 18.20 4.18 -0.20
N GLY A 442 17.15 4.45 0.57
CA GLY A 442 16.14 3.46 0.95
C GLY A 442 15.36 2.89 -0.23
N PHE A 443 14.97 3.73 -1.20
CA PHE A 443 14.23 3.30 -2.39
C PHE A 443 15.13 2.80 -3.54
N ALA A 444 16.44 3.06 -3.50
CA ALA A 444 17.38 2.68 -4.56
C ALA A 444 17.40 1.18 -4.89
N PRO A 445 17.35 0.23 -3.91
CA PRO A 445 17.24 -1.20 -4.23
C PRO A 445 16.06 -1.52 -5.15
N PHE A 446 14.90 -0.91 -4.90
CA PHE A 446 13.69 -1.11 -5.70
C PHE A 446 13.80 -0.45 -7.09
N LEU A 447 14.31 0.78 -7.17
CA LEU A 447 14.50 1.47 -8.45
C LEU A 447 15.49 0.73 -9.36
N ILE A 448 16.62 0.28 -8.81
CA ILE A 448 17.63 -0.49 -9.55
C ILE A 448 17.05 -1.83 -9.98
N ALA A 449 16.33 -2.54 -9.10
CA ALA A 449 15.69 -3.80 -9.42
C ALA A 449 14.63 -3.66 -10.52
N ALA A 450 13.78 -2.62 -10.46
CA ALA A 450 12.78 -2.33 -11.49
C ALA A 450 13.45 -2.02 -12.84
N SER A 451 14.45 -1.13 -12.85
CA SER A 451 15.19 -0.76 -14.06
C SER A 451 15.88 -1.97 -14.70
N ARG A 452 16.58 -2.79 -13.90
CA ARG A 452 17.26 -4.00 -14.41
C ARG A 452 16.28 -5.08 -14.85
N SER A 453 15.12 -5.22 -14.19
CA SER A 453 14.06 -6.13 -14.64
C SER A 453 13.52 -5.72 -15.99
N TYR A 454 13.24 -4.42 -16.16
CA TYR A 454 12.76 -3.85 -17.41
C TYR A 454 13.77 -4.07 -18.54
N GLN A 455 15.05 -3.79 -18.31
CA GLN A 455 16.13 -4.04 -19.28
C GLN A 455 16.29 -5.53 -19.62
N SER A 456 16.21 -6.41 -18.61
CA SER A 456 16.40 -7.87 -18.81
C SER A 456 15.29 -8.48 -19.65
N LYS A 457 14.05 -7.98 -19.52
CA LYS A 457 12.90 -8.44 -20.30
C LYS A 457 13.17 -8.37 -21.81
N TYR A 458 13.75 -7.29 -22.31
CA TYR A 458 14.04 -7.13 -23.75
C TYR A 458 15.06 -8.13 -24.30
N ARG A 459 15.79 -8.83 -23.42
CA ARG A 459 16.85 -9.77 -23.80
C ARG A 459 16.42 -11.24 -23.71
N THR A 460 15.26 -11.55 -23.14
CA THR A 460 14.87 -12.94 -22.83
C THR A 460 13.51 -13.31 -23.41
N GLU A 461 13.39 -14.53 -23.94
CA GLU A 461 12.12 -15.10 -24.42
C GLU A 461 11.08 -15.31 -23.30
N ARG A 462 11.50 -15.30 -22.02
CA ARG A 462 10.64 -15.50 -20.84
C ARG A 462 9.93 -14.21 -20.41
N ASN A 463 9.09 -13.69 -21.30
CA ASN A 463 8.47 -12.37 -21.12
C ASN A 463 7.56 -12.29 -19.89
N GLY A 464 6.71 -13.29 -19.64
CA GLY A 464 5.71 -13.24 -18.54
C GLY A 464 6.32 -13.26 -17.14
N PHE A 465 7.32 -14.11 -16.90
CA PHE A 465 7.95 -14.24 -15.59
C PHE A 465 8.81 -13.01 -15.22
N MET A 466 9.62 -12.50 -16.15
CA MET A 466 10.37 -11.25 -15.92
C MET A 466 9.45 -10.06 -15.74
N LEU A 467 8.32 -10.03 -16.47
CA LEU A 467 7.31 -9.00 -16.31
C LEU A 467 6.65 -9.05 -14.93
N TYR A 468 6.34 -10.23 -14.43
CA TYR A 468 5.84 -10.41 -13.07
C TYR A 468 6.83 -9.86 -12.03
N LEU A 469 8.11 -10.22 -12.12
CA LEU A 469 9.13 -9.71 -11.19
C LEU A 469 9.27 -8.19 -11.25
N PHE A 470 9.24 -7.61 -12.46
CA PHE A 470 9.24 -6.15 -12.65
C PHE A 470 8.03 -5.51 -11.93
N LEU A 471 6.82 -6.02 -12.17
CA LEU A 471 5.61 -5.50 -11.56
C LEU A 471 5.56 -5.71 -10.05
N SER A 472 6.12 -6.81 -9.54
CA SER A 472 6.23 -7.07 -8.10
C SER A 472 7.15 -6.08 -7.40
N VAL A 473 8.20 -5.57 -8.07
CA VAL A 473 9.05 -4.49 -7.52
C VAL A 473 8.39 -3.13 -7.70
N MET A 474 7.75 -2.89 -8.85
CA MET A 474 6.99 -1.67 -9.11
C MET A 474 5.80 -1.50 -8.18
N PHE A 475 5.24 -2.59 -7.65
CA PHE A 475 4.21 -2.57 -6.63
C PHE A 475 4.63 -1.64 -5.49
N THR A 476 5.78 -1.86 -4.85
CA THR A 476 6.28 -1.00 -3.76
C THR A 476 6.42 0.46 -4.21
N LEU A 477 7.10 0.69 -5.35
CA LEU A 477 7.37 2.05 -5.84
C LEU A 477 6.11 2.85 -6.14
N TYR A 478 5.14 2.22 -6.82
CA TYR A 478 3.85 2.83 -7.15
C TYR A 478 3.10 3.19 -5.89
N HIS A 479 3.02 2.25 -4.96
CA HIS A 479 2.21 2.36 -3.78
C HIS A 479 2.78 3.32 -2.73
N SER A 480 4.10 3.45 -2.66
CA SER A 480 4.76 4.49 -1.87
C SER A 480 4.41 5.92 -2.35
N LEU A 481 4.04 6.13 -3.62
CA LEU A 481 3.54 7.43 -4.12
C LEU A 481 2.19 7.80 -3.50
N PHE A 482 1.46 6.81 -2.99
CA PHE A 482 0.13 7.00 -2.46
C PHE A 482 -0.01 6.55 -0.99
N GLY A 483 1.14 6.24 -0.36
CA GLY A 483 1.33 6.01 1.09
C GLY A 483 0.94 4.63 1.60
N TYR A 484 0.76 3.67 0.70
CA TYR A 484 0.40 2.29 1.05
C TYR A 484 0.67 1.33 -0.09
N PRO A 485 1.18 0.11 0.17
CA PRO A 485 1.70 -0.36 1.45
C PRO A 485 2.90 0.41 1.99
N ARG A 486 2.90 0.69 3.30
CA ARG A 486 4.05 1.36 3.92
C ARG A 486 5.15 0.35 4.16
N GLU A 487 6.38 0.70 3.80
CA GLU A 487 7.56 -0.13 4.05
C GLU A 487 7.84 -0.32 5.55
N ASP A 488 7.33 0.57 6.39
CA ASP A 488 7.40 0.53 7.85
C ASP A 488 6.07 0.09 8.51
N ALA A 489 5.10 -0.39 7.74
CA ALA A 489 3.84 -0.91 8.29
C ALA A 489 3.90 -2.41 8.55
N TYR A 490 2.96 -2.90 9.36
CA TYR A 490 2.90 -4.30 9.73
C TYR A 490 2.72 -5.26 8.53
N GLN A 491 2.19 -4.75 7.43
CA GLN A 491 1.98 -5.49 6.19
C GLN A 491 3.10 -5.32 5.14
N ALA A 492 4.21 -4.68 5.49
CA ALA A 492 5.34 -4.42 4.57
C ALA A 492 5.96 -5.69 3.93
N LEU A 493 5.57 -6.89 4.38
CA LEU A 493 6.00 -8.18 3.81
C LEU A 493 5.93 -8.17 2.27
N TYR A 494 4.82 -7.72 1.68
CA TYR A 494 4.66 -7.71 0.23
C TYR A 494 5.59 -6.70 -0.47
N CYS A 495 5.95 -5.59 0.19
CA CYS A 495 6.93 -4.65 -0.33
C CYS A 495 8.29 -5.32 -0.51
N PHE A 496 8.75 -6.03 0.53
CA PHE A 496 10.03 -6.74 0.51
C PHE A 496 9.98 -8.04 -0.31
N LEU A 497 8.82 -8.67 -0.45
CA LEU A 497 8.65 -9.92 -1.19
C LEU A 497 8.97 -9.76 -2.67
N GLY A 498 8.54 -8.67 -3.31
CA GLY A 498 8.89 -8.38 -4.70
C GLY A 498 10.40 -8.31 -4.94
N LEU A 499 11.11 -7.61 -4.06
CA LEU A 499 12.56 -7.50 -4.10
C LEU A 499 13.26 -8.85 -3.81
N ALA A 500 12.78 -9.62 -2.82
CA ALA A 500 13.28 -10.95 -2.51
C ALA A 500 13.15 -11.92 -3.68
N MET A 501 11.99 -11.94 -4.34
CA MET A 501 11.74 -12.76 -5.53
C MET A 501 12.66 -12.35 -6.67
N TRP A 502 12.83 -11.04 -6.90
CA TRP A 502 13.70 -10.55 -7.95
C TRP A 502 15.17 -10.91 -7.73
N LEU A 503 15.71 -10.61 -6.54
CA LEU A 503 17.11 -10.94 -6.20
C LEU A 503 17.36 -12.44 -6.22
N GLY A 504 16.42 -13.23 -5.70
CA GLY A 504 16.50 -14.69 -5.73
C GLY A 504 16.45 -15.25 -7.15
N ALA A 505 15.56 -14.75 -8.00
CA ALA A 505 15.47 -15.20 -9.39
C ALA A 505 16.71 -14.81 -10.21
N LYS A 506 17.22 -13.58 -10.01
CA LYS A 506 18.41 -13.04 -10.69
C LYS A 506 19.62 -13.95 -10.55
N LYS A 507 19.85 -14.52 -9.35
CA LYS A 507 20.95 -15.46 -9.11
C LYS A 507 20.92 -16.61 -10.12
N ASN A 508 19.75 -17.21 -10.34
CA ASN A 508 19.61 -18.34 -11.26
C ASN A 508 19.67 -17.92 -12.74
N PHE A 509 19.24 -16.69 -13.07
CA PHE A 509 19.30 -16.17 -14.43
C PHE A 509 20.70 -15.81 -14.90
N ILE A 510 21.50 -15.13 -14.06
CA ILE A 510 22.85 -14.71 -14.42
C ILE A 510 23.70 -15.94 -14.77
N PHE A 511 23.64 -17.00 -13.96
CA PHE A 511 24.33 -18.26 -14.26
C PHE A 511 23.90 -18.88 -15.59
N SER A 512 22.63 -18.73 -15.98
CA SER A 512 22.13 -19.28 -17.25
C SER A 512 22.59 -18.50 -18.49
N LEU A 513 22.87 -17.19 -18.35
CA LEU A 513 23.34 -16.35 -19.46
C LEU A 513 24.85 -16.46 -19.64
N GLU A 514 25.63 -16.50 -18.55
CA GLU A 514 27.08 -16.66 -18.61
C GLU A 514 27.48 -18.03 -19.20
N THR A 515 26.79 -19.10 -18.78
CA THR A 515 27.03 -20.45 -19.34
C THR A 515 26.74 -20.53 -20.84
N ARG A 516 25.73 -19.80 -21.34
CA ARG A 516 25.45 -19.71 -22.79
C ARG A 516 26.47 -18.88 -23.55
N SER A 517 27.03 -17.83 -22.96
CA SER A 517 28.09 -17.03 -23.60
C SER A 517 29.39 -17.82 -23.78
N ASN A 518 29.72 -18.71 -22.83
CA ASN A 518 30.92 -19.55 -22.87
C ASN A 518 30.83 -20.74 -23.84
N HIS A 519 29.70 -20.98 -24.51
CA HIS A 519 29.51 -22.10 -25.44
C HIS A 519 29.29 -21.71 -26.90
N GLY A 520 29.58 -20.45 -27.29
CA GLY A 520 29.58 -20.13 -28.72
C GLY A 520 29.58 -18.67 -29.11
N TRP A 521 29.54 -17.73 -28.16
CA TRP A 521 29.59 -16.31 -28.48
C TRP A 521 30.71 -15.66 -27.69
N ARG A 522 31.93 -15.81 -28.19
CA ARG A 522 32.96 -14.75 -28.04
C ARG A 522 32.32 -13.48 -28.60
N PHE A 523 31.75 -12.67 -27.72
CA PHE A 523 31.39 -11.30 -28.06
C PHE A 523 32.68 -10.58 -28.46
N SER A 524 32.90 -10.42 -29.76
CA SER A 524 33.67 -9.31 -30.31
C SER A 524 32.96 -8.02 -29.87
N PHE A 525 33.27 -7.55 -28.66
CA PHE A 525 33.03 -6.15 -28.33
C PHE A 525 33.98 -5.33 -29.20
N MET A 526 33.39 -4.46 -30.04
CA MET A 526 34.06 -3.37 -30.75
C MET A 526 35.13 -3.77 -31.79
N ASN A 527 34.69 -4.27 -32.94
CA ASN A 527 35.13 -3.63 -34.18
C ASN A 527 34.07 -2.59 -34.53
N MET A 528 34.29 -1.34 -34.10
CA MET A 528 33.68 -0.22 -34.83
C MET A 528 34.09 -0.39 -36.30
N PRO A 529 33.21 -0.15 -37.28
CA PRO A 529 33.65 -0.04 -38.65
C PRO A 529 34.70 1.08 -38.69
N GLU A 530 35.95 0.71 -38.91
CA GLU A 530 36.96 1.64 -39.38
C GLU A 530 36.33 2.42 -40.51
N ARG A 531 36.35 3.75 -40.37
CA ARG A 531 35.99 4.67 -41.43
C ARG A 531 36.65 4.15 -42.70
N ALA A 532 35.82 3.82 -43.70
CA ALA A 532 36.27 3.69 -45.07
C ALA A 532 36.94 5.03 -45.43
N VAL A 533 38.26 5.06 -45.36
CA VAL A 533 39.09 6.07 -45.99
C VAL A 533 38.85 5.88 -47.49
N LEU A 534 37.99 6.74 -48.05
CA LEU A 534 37.84 6.91 -49.48
C LEU A 534 39.17 7.41 -50.03
N THR A 535 40.02 6.50 -50.48
CA THR A 535 41.06 6.81 -51.46
C THR A 535 40.48 6.71 -52.87
N GLY A 536 40.42 7.83 -53.57
CA GLY A 536 40.63 7.88 -55.03
C GLY A 536 39.45 8.31 -55.90
N LYS A 537 39.32 9.61 -56.15
CA LYS A 537 39.67 10.24 -57.44
C LYS A 537 39.65 11.76 -57.33
#